data_AF-A0A2N9YBZ9-F1
#
_entry.id   AF-A0A2N9YBZ9-F1
#
_cell.length_a   1.000
_cell.length_b   1.000
_cell.length_c   1.000
_cell.angle_alpha   90.00
_cell.angle_beta   90.00
_cell.angle_gamma   90.00
#
_symmetry.space_group_name_H-M   'P 1'
#
loop_
_entity.id
_entity.type
_entity.pdbx_description
1 polymer ?
#
loop_
_entity_poly.entity_id
_entity_poly.type
_entity_poly.pdbx_seq_one_letter_code
_entity_poly.pdbx_strand_id
1 'polypeptide(L)'
;MTYKVTIVGAVGENVVYNEQTIINLLSTQQQALLHGNLFTGKPSTKLYVDTQNALKIRGEIRLDGRAALKWATQALVKEQTYQVHHPHKTWFVAEESEQSIALIGNICPRLHPIHDLFTQESVDIKLRLQYLAMLFEHYLRLAKNTGIRLDEGLSNFGVTTDGQLYYLDDDFYTWDRFIACAQVMGVYFRKLQWLNSDTAVVFAHSVRALILEHFKDKQYLTVLAEQLEDVFIPAETQRIALESFIRALDERHDATHVHLTKTRYFALLADIHANFPALQTVLAYLKNRSIKQGVVLGDIVGYGPHPSECIDCIREAGFHIVKGNHDHGLATGNFKKGFSNSASWALEWATHRITAEQRAWLADLPPILHDEKWLALHGAPLDPTFFNAYVYEMTYEDNLDTLERKSIPLCFHGHTHQPVTYARKAGFVDSLYKGQQIDLTPFDYALVCPGSIGQPRNGQVGAQFAIYDQETHKIHYHNLAYPIEITLQDMQNEGFPETLLKMLHGIM
;
A
#
# COMPACT_ATOMS: atom_id res chain seq x y z
N MET A 1 31.76 12.63 36.23
CA MET A 1 30.35 13.03 36.38
C MET A 1 29.69 12.03 37.30
N THR A 2 28.96 12.48 38.33
CA THR A 2 28.31 11.59 39.29
C THR A 2 26.84 11.51 38.92
N TYR A 3 26.45 10.43 38.24
CA TYR A 3 25.07 10.20 37.84
C TYR A 3 24.33 9.36 38.88
N LYS A 4 23.09 9.75 39.20
CA LYS A 4 22.12 8.88 39.84
C LYS A 4 21.32 8.18 38.74
N VAL A 5 21.54 6.89 38.54
CA VAL A 5 20.86 6.11 37.50
C VAL A 5 19.65 5.39 38.10
N THR A 6 18.51 5.51 37.44
CA THR A 6 17.30 4.73 37.73
C THR A 6 17.02 3.82 36.55
N ILE A 7 17.07 2.51 36.76
CA ILE A 7 16.71 1.53 35.73
C ILE A 7 15.19 1.46 35.62
N VAL A 8 14.69 1.59 34.39
CA VAL A 8 13.25 1.52 34.10
C VAL A 8 12.82 0.08 33.86
N GLY A 9 13.60 -0.68 33.08
CA GLY A 9 13.34 -2.07 32.77
C GLY A 9 13.94 -2.49 31.43
N ALA A 10 13.88 -3.79 31.14
CA ALA A 10 14.35 -4.39 29.90
C ALA A 10 13.19 -4.73 28.94
N VAL A 11 13.50 -4.75 27.65
CA VAL A 11 12.54 -5.17 26.60
C VAL A 11 12.13 -6.63 26.81
N GLY A 12 13.06 -7.50 27.21
CA GLY A 12 12.78 -8.85 27.66
C GLY A 12 12.51 -8.92 29.17
N GLU A 13 12.25 -10.13 29.66
CA GLU A 13 11.89 -10.35 31.06
C GLU A 13 13.04 -10.07 32.04
N ASN A 14 14.30 -10.18 31.59
CA ASN A 14 15.48 -10.11 32.45
C ASN A 14 16.26 -8.81 32.24
N VAL A 15 16.43 -8.04 33.32
CA VAL A 15 17.35 -6.89 33.37
C VAL A 15 18.76 -7.41 33.66
N VAL A 16 19.65 -7.31 32.67
CA VAL A 16 21.05 -7.79 32.80
C VAL A 16 22.05 -6.69 33.10
N TYR A 17 21.66 -5.43 32.93
CA TYR A 17 22.49 -4.26 33.19
C TYR A 17 22.23 -3.68 34.57
N ASN A 18 23.28 -3.23 35.25
CA ASN A 18 23.17 -2.51 36.52
C ASN A 18 23.61 -1.04 36.35
N GLU A 19 23.35 -0.23 37.37
CA GLU A 19 23.67 1.20 37.39
C GLU A 19 25.16 1.47 37.14
N GLN A 20 26.06 0.67 37.73
CA GLN A 20 27.50 0.86 37.59
C GLN A 20 27.97 0.64 36.15
N THR A 21 27.41 -0.36 35.44
CA THR A 21 27.72 -0.59 34.01
C THR A 21 27.34 0.62 33.17
N ILE A 22 26.16 1.22 33.43
CA ILE A 22 25.68 2.43 32.73
C ILE A 22 26.60 3.62 33.01
N ILE A 23 26.95 3.86 34.28
CA ILE A 23 27.83 4.96 34.70
C ILE A 23 29.22 4.83 34.08
N ASN A 24 29.78 3.62 34.08
CA ASN A 24 31.09 3.33 33.48
C ASN A 24 31.08 3.67 31.99
N LEU A 25 30.05 3.23 31.27
CA LEU A 25 29.96 3.45 29.82
C LEU A 25 29.71 4.93 29.49
N LEU A 26 28.87 5.65 30.25
CA LEU A 26 28.69 7.10 30.15
C LEU A 26 29.96 7.91 30.39
N SER A 27 30.92 7.33 31.12
CA SER A 27 32.22 7.95 31.39
C SER A 27 33.24 7.75 30.27
N THR A 28 32.91 6.94 29.26
CA THR A 28 33.76 6.73 28.08
C THR A 28 33.64 7.87 27.07
N GLN A 29 34.51 7.88 26.06
CA GLN A 29 34.44 8.85 24.98
C GLN A 29 33.21 8.60 24.10
N GLN A 30 32.39 9.65 23.94
CA GLN A 30 31.28 9.65 23.00
C GLN A 30 31.76 9.33 21.58
N GLN A 31 31.07 8.41 20.92
CA GLN A 31 31.30 8.07 19.53
C GLN A 31 30.55 9.03 18.60
N ALA A 32 31.19 9.40 17.50
CA ALA A 32 30.56 10.20 16.46
C ALA A 32 29.60 9.33 15.62
N LEU A 33 28.38 9.83 15.40
CA LEU A 33 27.43 9.25 14.46
C LEU A 33 27.61 9.96 13.12
N LEU A 34 28.23 9.27 12.15
CA LEU A 34 28.55 9.83 10.83
C LEU A 34 27.95 8.92 9.76
N HIS A 35 27.37 9.53 8.72
CA HIS A 35 26.78 8.79 7.62
C HIS A 35 27.84 7.94 6.91
N GLY A 36 27.58 6.64 6.74
CA GLY A 36 28.50 5.69 6.07
C GLY A 36 29.56 5.03 6.96
N ASN A 37 29.63 5.37 8.26
CA ASN A 37 30.52 4.71 9.21
C ASN A 37 29.86 3.50 9.89
N LEU A 38 30.60 2.81 10.77
CA LEU A 38 30.10 1.70 11.59
C LEU A 38 28.89 2.10 12.44
N PHE A 39 28.87 3.34 12.93
CA PHE A 39 27.76 3.89 13.70
C PHE A 39 27.10 5.04 12.94
N THR A 40 25.81 4.87 12.64
CA THR A 40 24.94 5.88 12.03
C THR A 40 23.78 6.18 12.99
N GLY A 41 23.17 7.36 12.86
CA GLY A 41 22.01 7.75 13.66
C GLY A 41 21.77 9.26 13.67
N LYS A 42 20.77 9.69 14.43
CA LYS A 42 20.41 11.11 14.56
C LYS A 42 21.53 11.93 15.21
N PRO A 43 21.79 13.16 14.75
CA PRO A 43 22.79 14.05 15.38
C PRO A 43 22.52 14.36 16.86
N SER A 44 21.26 14.28 17.30
CA SER A 44 20.88 14.48 18.70
C SER A 44 21.15 13.28 19.60
N THR A 45 21.33 12.09 19.02
CA THR A 45 21.63 10.87 19.77
C THR A 45 23.10 10.87 20.16
N LYS A 46 23.41 10.70 21.46
CA LYS A 46 24.78 10.48 21.93
C LYS A 46 25.02 8.99 22.10
N LEU A 47 26.08 8.47 21.51
CA LEU A 47 26.42 7.05 21.53
C LEU A 47 27.70 6.83 22.35
N TYR A 48 27.66 5.85 23.24
CA TYR A 48 28.80 5.38 24.03
C TYR A 48 28.91 3.87 23.83
N VAL A 49 30.10 3.37 23.51
CA VAL A 49 30.30 1.96 23.18
C VAL A 49 31.56 1.42 23.84
N ASP A 50 31.49 0.16 24.27
CA ASP A 50 32.65 -0.64 24.65
C ASP A 50 32.73 -1.88 23.73
N THR A 51 33.47 -2.91 24.15
CA THR A 51 33.62 -4.15 23.38
C THR A 51 32.36 -5.00 23.36
N GLN A 52 31.46 -4.86 24.33
CA GLN A 52 30.29 -5.71 24.55
C GLN A 52 28.96 -4.97 24.44
N ASN A 53 28.93 -3.65 24.62
CA ASN A 53 27.72 -2.88 24.84
C ASN A 53 27.71 -1.58 24.02
N ALA A 54 26.49 -1.16 23.69
CA ALA A 54 26.19 0.14 23.13
C ALA A 54 25.14 0.83 24.02
N LEU A 55 25.39 2.09 24.35
CA LEU A 55 24.49 2.94 25.13
C LEU A 55 24.16 4.20 24.34
N LYS A 56 22.86 4.49 24.24
CA LYS A 56 22.32 5.64 23.53
C LYS A 56 21.66 6.59 24.52
N ILE A 57 21.95 7.89 24.40
CA ILE A 57 21.24 8.98 25.09
C ILE A 57 20.44 9.79 24.06
N ARG A 58 19.16 10.01 24.37
CA ARG A 58 18.22 10.83 23.58
C ARG A 58 18.42 12.32 23.91
N GLY A 59 19.41 12.97 23.27
CA GLY A 59 19.83 14.34 23.60
C GLY A 59 18.82 15.44 23.23
N GLU A 60 17.83 15.13 22.38
CA GLU A 60 16.75 16.05 22.02
C GLU A 60 15.65 16.18 23.09
N ILE A 61 15.57 15.23 24.03
CA ILE A 61 14.54 15.22 25.06
C ILE A 61 15.05 15.96 26.30
N ARG A 62 14.30 16.98 26.75
CA ARG A 62 14.61 17.77 27.94
C ARG A 62 13.45 17.68 28.92
N LEU A 63 13.57 16.76 29.89
CA LEU A 63 12.57 16.49 30.92
C LEU A 63 13.22 16.44 32.31
N ASP A 64 12.47 16.79 33.35
CA ASP A 64 12.87 16.49 34.73
C ASP A 64 12.83 14.98 35.02
N GLY A 65 13.41 14.54 36.14
CA GLY A 65 13.51 13.11 36.46
C GLY A 65 12.17 12.35 36.47
N ARG A 66 11.08 12.98 36.93
CA ARG A 66 9.77 12.33 37.00
C ARG A 66 9.13 12.19 35.62
N ALA A 67 9.18 13.25 34.82
CA ALA A 67 8.66 13.24 33.45
C ALA A 67 9.51 12.33 32.55
N ALA A 68 10.83 12.31 32.73
CA ALA A 68 11.76 11.43 32.05
C ALA A 68 11.47 9.95 32.35
N LEU A 69 11.24 9.59 33.62
CA LEU A 69 10.88 8.22 34.00
C LEU A 69 9.58 7.79 33.33
N LYS A 70 8.54 8.63 33.38
CA LYS A 70 7.26 8.35 32.72
C LYS A 70 7.44 8.14 31.21
N TRP A 71 8.22 8.99 30.55
CA TRP A 71 8.50 8.88 29.12
C TRP A 71 9.22 7.57 28.79
N ALA A 72 10.28 7.23 29.54
CA ALA A 72 11.06 6.02 29.34
C ALA A 72 10.24 4.75 29.59
N THR A 73 9.35 4.75 30.59
CA THR A 73 8.39 3.65 30.81
C THR A 73 7.46 3.47 29.62
N GLN A 74 6.94 4.57 29.05
CA GLN A 74 6.07 4.49 27.86
C GLN A 74 6.83 3.98 26.63
N ALA A 75 8.09 4.38 26.44
CA ALA A 75 8.95 3.86 25.39
C ALA A 75 9.19 2.35 25.56
N LEU A 76 9.53 1.91 26.77
CA LEU A 76 9.72 0.50 27.08
C LEU A 76 8.48 -0.35 26.78
N VAL A 77 7.28 0.07 27.20
CA VAL A 77 6.04 -0.67 26.95
C VAL A 77 5.76 -0.83 25.44
N LYS A 78 6.06 0.20 24.64
CA LYS A 78 5.95 0.12 23.19
C LYS A 78 6.93 -0.91 22.62
N GLU A 79 8.19 -0.85 23.02
CA GLU A 79 9.23 -1.76 22.54
C GLU A 79 8.97 -3.23 22.93
N GLN A 80 8.44 -3.47 24.13
CA GLN A 80 7.96 -4.79 24.58
C GLN A 80 6.83 -5.31 23.70
N THR A 81 5.95 -4.43 23.23
CA THR A 81 4.85 -4.77 22.33
C THR A 81 5.35 -5.09 20.91
N TYR A 82 6.34 -4.34 20.42
CA TYR A 82 6.83 -4.48 19.04
C TYR A 82 7.71 -5.71 18.83
N GLN A 83 8.49 -6.10 19.85
CA GLN A 83 9.35 -7.29 19.83
C GLN A 83 10.33 -7.30 18.64
N VAL A 84 10.97 -6.16 18.36
CA VAL A 84 11.98 -6.03 17.29
C VAL A 84 13.38 -5.75 17.83
N HIS A 85 13.51 -5.40 19.11
CA HIS A 85 14.80 -5.11 19.75
C HIS A 85 15.35 -6.32 20.50
N HIS A 86 16.65 -6.28 20.76
CA HIS A 86 17.32 -7.28 21.59
C HIS A 86 16.67 -7.35 22.98
N PRO A 87 16.38 -8.55 23.54
CA PRO A 87 15.68 -8.69 24.82
C PRO A 87 16.40 -8.04 25.99
N HIS A 88 17.73 -7.96 25.95
CA HIS A 88 18.52 -7.27 26.98
C HIS A 88 18.55 -5.74 26.85
N LYS A 89 17.96 -5.13 25.81
CA LYS A 89 17.87 -3.67 25.69
C LYS A 89 17.16 -3.12 26.93
N THR A 90 17.85 -2.29 27.69
CA THR A 90 17.40 -1.80 29.01
C THR A 90 17.32 -0.28 29.00
N TRP A 91 16.14 0.24 29.34
CA TRP A 91 15.89 1.68 29.46
C TRP A 91 16.28 2.17 30.86
N PHE A 92 16.86 3.36 30.92
CA PHE A 92 17.24 4.03 32.16
C PHE A 92 17.04 5.55 32.07
N VAL A 93 16.99 6.16 33.26
CA VAL A 93 17.06 7.61 33.44
C VAL A 93 18.29 7.92 34.29
N ALA A 94 19.09 8.90 33.92
CA ALA A 94 20.26 9.33 34.70
C ALA A 94 20.18 10.82 35.03
N GLU A 95 20.26 11.14 36.31
CA GLU A 95 20.23 12.52 36.81
C GLU A 95 21.64 12.92 37.27
N GLU A 96 22.15 14.06 36.77
CA GLU A 96 23.37 14.67 37.30
C GLU A 96 23.00 15.57 38.47
N SER A 97 23.74 15.49 39.59
CA SER A 97 23.40 16.13 40.86
C SER A 97 23.24 17.66 40.82
N GLU A 98 23.74 18.33 39.78
CA GLU A 98 23.66 19.78 39.59
C GLU A 98 22.69 20.22 38.46
N GLN A 99 22.09 19.27 37.72
CA GLN A 99 21.22 19.57 36.58
C GLN A 99 19.75 19.29 36.91
N SER A 100 18.85 20.16 36.42
CA SER A 100 17.39 19.96 36.52
C SER A 100 16.82 19.04 35.43
N ILE A 101 17.65 18.62 34.46
CA ILE A 101 17.25 17.81 33.31
C ILE A 101 17.86 16.42 33.46
N ALA A 102 17.03 15.40 33.33
CA ALA A 102 17.48 14.01 33.35
C ALA A 102 17.85 13.53 31.95
N LEU A 103 18.91 12.72 31.87
CA LEU A 103 19.25 11.98 30.66
C LEU A 103 18.33 10.78 30.52
N ILE A 104 17.78 10.60 29.32
CA ILE A 104 16.99 9.42 28.96
C ILE A 104 17.82 8.59 28.01
N GLY A 105 17.99 7.31 28.32
CA GLY A 105 18.81 6.43 27.49
C GLY A 105 18.41 4.98 27.56
N ASN A 106 19.03 4.21 26.66
CA ASN A 106 18.97 2.76 26.68
C ASN A 106 20.38 2.17 26.48
N ILE A 107 20.60 0.99 27.05
CA ILE A 107 21.82 0.19 26.87
C ILE A 107 21.44 -1.19 26.32
N CYS A 108 22.21 -1.69 25.35
CA CYS A 108 22.01 -3.00 24.76
C CYS A 108 23.34 -3.67 24.40
N PRO A 109 23.33 -4.99 24.14
CA PRO A 109 24.52 -5.66 23.62
C PRO A 109 24.93 -5.04 22.29
N ARG A 110 26.24 -4.93 22.08
CA ARG A 110 26.79 -4.45 20.82
C ARG A 110 26.58 -5.50 19.74
N LEU A 111 25.75 -5.16 18.76
CA LEU A 111 25.43 -6.01 17.61
C LEU A 111 26.30 -5.63 16.40
N HIS A 112 26.55 -6.60 15.53
CA HIS A 112 27.27 -6.37 14.27
C HIS A 112 26.28 -5.83 13.23
N PRO A 113 26.44 -4.60 12.72
CA PRO A 113 25.46 -4.02 11.81
C PRO A 113 25.52 -4.71 10.44
N ILE A 114 24.36 -5.01 9.86
CA ILE A 114 24.30 -5.83 8.63
C ILE A 114 24.82 -5.09 7.39
N HIS A 115 24.78 -3.76 7.36
CA HIS A 115 25.33 -3.00 6.23
C HIS A 115 26.85 -3.21 6.10
N ASP A 116 27.56 -3.36 7.21
CA ASP A 116 28.99 -3.68 7.22
C ASP A 116 29.22 -5.11 6.73
N LEU A 117 28.49 -6.09 7.28
CA LEU A 117 28.57 -7.50 6.86
C LEU A 117 28.32 -7.69 5.36
N PHE A 118 27.42 -6.92 4.76
CA PHE A 118 27.10 -7.02 3.34
C PHE A 118 28.24 -6.53 2.42
N THR A 119 29.19 -5.77 2.94
CA THR A 119 30.39 -5.33 2.21
C THR A 119 31.55 -6.32 2.30
N GLN A 120 31.53 -7.24 3.25
CA GLN A 120 32.62 -8.17 3.49
C GLN A 120 32.57 -9.35 2.51
N GLU A 121 33.59 -9.51 1.66
CA GLU A 121 33.66 -10.60 0.66
C GLU A 121 33.58 -12.00 1.26
N SER A 122 34.00 -12.17 2.53
CA SER A 122 33.94 -13.44 3.26
C SER A 122 32.52 -13.89 3.62
N VAL A 123 31.53 -12.98 3.57
CA VAL A 123 30.15 -13.28 3.94
C VAL A 123 29.40 -13.85 2.74
N ASP A 124 28.95 -15.10 2.85
CA ASP A 124 28.19 -15.82 1.83
C ASP A 124 26.90 -15.07 1.42
N ILE A 125 26.61 -15.01 0.12
CA ILE A 125 25.40 -14.40 -0.44
C ILE A 125 24.12 -14.99 0.15
N LYS A 126 24.08 -16.31 0.38
CA LYS A 126 22.95 -17.00 1.01
C LYS A 126 22.67 -16.45 2.41
N LEU A 127 23.73 -16.18 3.18
CA LEU A 127 23.60 -15.60 4.52
C LEU A 127 23.11 -14.15 4.44
N ARG A 128 23.57 -13.37 3.45
CA ARG A 128 23.06 -12.00 3.22
C ARG A 128 21.57 -11.99 2.88
N LEU A 129 21.14 -12.91 2.01
CA LEU A 129 19.72 -13.10 1.67
C LEU A 129 18.88 -13.53 2.88
N GLN A 130 19.42 -14.39 3.75
CA GLN A 130 18.76 -14.76 5.01
C GLN A 130 18.54 -13.54 5.91
N TYR A 131 19.54 -12.67 6.07
CA TYR A 131 19.38 -11.45 6.87
C TYR A 131 18.39 -10.45 6.25
N LEU A 132 18.34 -10.32 4.92
CA LEU A 132 17.29 -9.55 4.26
C LEU A 132 15.89 -10.15 4.54
N ALA A 133 15.74 -11.47 4.48
CA ALA A 133 14.46 -12.12 4.80
C ALA A 133 14.05 -11.88 6.27
N MET A 134 14.97 -11.99 7.23
CA MET A 134 14.70 -11.70 8.65
C MET A 134 14.32 -10.23 8.89
N LEU A 135 14.94 -9.29 8.16
CA LEU A 135 14.59 -7.87 8.21
C LEU A 135 13.16 -7.66 7.73
N PHE A 136 12.79 -8.24 6.58
CA PHE A 136 11.45 -8.13 6.04
C PHE A 136 10.41 -8.81 6.93
N GLU A 137 10.75 -9.94 7.56
CA GLU A 137 9.89 -10.59 8.54
C GLU A 137 9.54 -9.64 9.70
N HIS A 138 10.54 -8.98 10.30
CA HIS A 138 10.28 -8.00 11.36
C HIS A 138 9.43 -6.82 10.89
N TYR A 139 9.72 -6.29 9.69
CA TYR A 139 8.95 -5.20 9.11
C TYR A 139 7.48 -5.58 8.86
N LEU A 140 7.22 -6.71 8.19
CA LEU A 140 5.88 -7.16 7.81
C LEU A 140 5.04 -7.53 9.03
N ARG A 141 5.64 -8.28 9.97
CA ARG A 141 4.99 -8.65 11.24
C ARG A 141 4.59 -7.41 12.03
N LEU A 142 5.49 -6.43 12.16
CA LEU A 142 5.19 -5.19 12.89
C LEU A 142 4.06 -4.40 12.21
N ALA A 143 4.18 -4.20 10.89
CA ALA A 143 3.19 -3.49 10.08
C ALA A 143 1.81 -4.12 10.21
N LYS A 144 1.72 -5.45 10.08
CA LYS A 144 0.47 -6.20 10.18
C LYS A 144 -0.19 -6.07 11.55
N ASN A 145 0.59 -6.17 12.63
CA ASN A 145 0.06 -6.25 13.99
C ASN A 145 -0.25 -4.88 14.60
N THR A 146 0.45 -3.83 14.17
CA THR A 146 0.42 -2.53 14.85
C THR A 146 0.09 -1.35 13.92
N GLY A 147 0.14 -1.53 12.60
CA GLY A 147 -0.01 -0.41 11.65
C GLY A 147 1.19 0.54 11.63
N ILE A 148 2.34 0.09 12.13
CA ILE A 148 3.59 0.85 12.24
C ILE A 148 4.69 0.12 11.46
N ARG A 149 5.63 0.87 10.88
CA ARG A 149 6.80 0.33 10.20
C ARG A 149 8.13 0.73 10.84
N LEU A 150 9.12 -0.11 10.57
CA LEU A 150 10.54 0.15 10.79
C LEU A 150 11.10 1.05 9.68
N ASP A 151 12.21 1.72 9.96
CA ASP A 151 13.12 2.19 8.90
C ASP A 151 13.98 1.02 8.44
N GLU A 152 13.74 0.58 7.22
CA GLU A 152 14.31 -0.62 6.61
C GLU A 152 15.81 -0.46 6.34
N GLY A 153 16.38 0.75 6.40
CA GLY A 153 17.79 1.00 6.14
C GLY A 153 18.73 0.02 6.84
N LEU A 154 19.62 -0.63 6.09
CA LEU A 154 20.47 -1.73 6.58
C LEU A 154 21.30 -1.38 7.83
N SER A 155 21.66 -0.12 8.05
CA SER A 155 22.39 0.29 9.25
C SER A 155 21.56 0.30 10.52
N ASN A 156 20.23 0.23 10.40
CA ASN A 156 19.31 0.16 11.52
C ASN A 156 19.09 -1.27 12.00
N PHE A 157 19.81 -2.25 11.46
CA PHE A 157 19.71 -3.65 11.85
C PHE A 157 21.09 -4.20 12.21
N GLY A 158 21.12 -5.02 13.26
CA GLY A 158 22.33 -5.68 13.71
C GLY A 158 22.08 -7.12 14.11
N VAL A 159 23.14 -7.92 14.03
CA VAL A 159 23.11 -9.35 14.32
C VAL A 159 23.98 -9.71 15.51
N THR A 160 23.51 -10.69 16.27
CA THR A 160 24.29 -11.35 17.34
C THR A 160 25.26 -12.36 16.74
N THR A 161 26.19 -12.87 17.55
CA THR A 161 27.17 -13.87 17.14
C THR A 161 26.55 -15.21 16.73
N ASP A 162 25.36 -15.53 17.25
CA ASP A 162 24.54 -16.68 16.89
C ASP A 162 23.55 -16.40 15.73
N GLY A 163 23.65 -15.23 15.09
CA GLY A 163 22.92 -14.91 13.86
C GLY A 163 21.49 -14.39 14.05
N GLN A 164 21.09 -13.99 15.26
CA GLN A 164 19.77 -13.36 15.49
C GLN A 164 19.80 -11.89 15.08
N LEU A 165 18.78 -11.42 14.37
CA LEU A 165 18.68 -10.07 13.83
C LEU A 165 17.72 -9.21 14.65
N TYR A 166 18.16 -8.00 14.99
CA TYR A 166 17.40 -7.03 15.78
C TYR A 166 17.46 -5.63 15.19
N TYR A 167 16.40 -4.86 15.42
CA TYR A 167 16.30 -3.45 15.09
C TYR A 167 17.07 -2.60 16.11
N LEU A 168 17.92 -1.72 15.60
CA LEU A 168 18.85 -0.90 16.37
C LEU A 168 18.31 0.50 16.64
N ASP A 169 17.45 1.04 15.77
CA ASP A 169 16.92 2.41 15.92
C ASP A 169 15.79 2.47 16.96
N ASP A 170 15.40 3.67 17.39
CA ASP A 170 14.34 3.90 18.40
C ASP A 170 13.08 4.56 17.79
N ASP A 171 13.10 4.83 16.48
CA ASP A 171 12.04 5.55 15.78
C ASP A 171 11.16 4.61 14.96
N PHE A 172 9.90 5.00 14.84
CA PHE A 172 8.85 4.22 14.20
C PHE A 172 7.94 5.14 13.41
N TYR A 173 7.42 4.66 12.28
CA TYR A 173 6.59 5.45 11.38
C TYR A 173 5.24 4.78 11.18
N THR A 174 4.20 5.55 10.88
CA THR A 174 2.93 4.97 10.43
C THR A 174 3.20 4.15 9.18
N TRP A 175 2.63 2.94 9.11
CA TRP A 175 2.82 2.09 7.95
C TRP A 175 2.16 2.72 6.73
N ASP A 176 2.97 2.96 5.70
CA ASP A 176 2.61 3.70 4.48
C ASP A 176 2.38 2.77 3.28
N ARG A 177 2.04 1.50 3.55
CA ARG A 177 1.75 0.49 2.52
C ARG A 177 2.87 0.36 1.48
N PHE A 178 4.10 0.21 1.97
CA PHE A 178 5.32 -0.04 1.20
C PHE A 178 5.92 1.16 0.44
N ILE A 179 5.33 2.36 0.50
CA ILE A 179 5.87 3.53 -0.21
C ILE A 179 7.34 3.78 0.17
N ALA A 180 7.64 3.88 1.46
CA ALA A 180 9.03 4.09 1.90
C ALA A 180 9.89 2.83 1.74
N CYS A 181 9.33 1.65 1.99
CA CYS A 181 10.01 0.37 1.81
C CYS A 181 10.56 0.23 0.38
N ALA A 182 9.77 0.54 -0.64
CA ALA A 182 10.18 0.49 -2.04
C ALA A 182 11.36 1.44 -2.32
N GLN A 183 11.33 2.66 -1.78
CA GLN A 183 12.43 3.62 -1.92
C GLN A 183 13.73 3.11 -1.29
N VAL A 184 13.64 2.50 -0.10
CA VAL A 184 14.79 1.90 0.59
C VAL A 184 15.31 0.68 -0.19
N MET A 185 14.43 -0.18 -0.71
CA MET A 185 14.82 -1.28 -1.59
C MET A 185 15.53 -0.78 -2.85
N GLY A 186 15.11 0.35 -3.41
CA GLY A 186 15.84 1.04 -4.47
C GLY A 186 17.29 1.34 -4.11
N VAL A 187 17.54 1.74 -2.85
CA VAL A 187 18.92 1.93 -2.36
C VAL A 187 19.68 0.61 -2.32
N TYR A 188 19.02 -0.50 -1.99
CA TYR A 188 19.66 -1.83 -2.00
C TYR A 188 20.11 -2.19 -3.40
N PHE A 189 19.21 -2.14 -4.38
CA PHE A 189 19.54 -2.45 -5.78
C PHE A 189 20.65 -1.54 -6.31
N ARG A 190 20.68 -0.26 -5.94
CA ARG A 190 21.76 0.65 -6.35
C ARG A 190 23.11 0.36 -5.68
N LYS A 191 23.13 -0.05 -4.41
CA LYS A 191 24.37 -0.15 -3.61
C LYS A 191 24.95 -1.56 -3.51
N LEU A 192 24.10 -2.59 -3.46
CA LEU A 192 24.52 -3.97 -3.23
C LEU A 192 24.87 -4.64 -4.56
N GLN A 193 26.15 -4.62 -4.94
CA GLN A 193 26.60 -5.18 -6.23
C GLN A 193 26.33 -6.68 -6.38
N TRP A 194 26.24 -7.40 -5.26
CA TRP A 194 25.90 -8.83 -5.26
C TRP A 194 24.40 -9.09 -5.48
N LEU A 195 23.54 -8.07 -5.36
CA LEU A 195 22.10 -8.17 -5.63
C LEU A 195 21.83 -8.04 -7.15
N ASN A 196 22.26 -9.05 -7.89
CA ASN A 196 22.03 -9.21 -9.32
C ASN A 196 20.69 -9.94 -9.60
N SER A 197 20.32 -10.13 -10.88
CA SER A 197 19.07 -10.79 -11.27
C SER A 197 18.81 -12.13 -10.58
N ASP A 198 19.80 -13.02 -10.50
CA ASP A 198 19.60 -14.36 -9.90
C ASP A 198 19.29 -14.26 -8.40
N THR A 199 20.08 -13.47 -7.68
CA THR A 199 19.88 -13.26 -6.24
C THR A 199 18.63 -12.45 -5.94
N ALA A 200 18.25 -11.53 -6.84
CA ALA A 200 17.04 -10.74 -6.76
C ALA A 200 15.78 -11.61 -6.86
N VAL A 201 15.77 -12.63 -7.72
CA VAL A 201 14.67 -13.61 -7.80
C VAL A 201 14.55 -14.41 -6.50
N VAL A 202 15.66 -14.89 -5.92
CA VAL A 202 15.64 -15.61 -4.64
C VAL A 202 15.12 -14.71 -3.50
N PHE A 203 15.54 -13.45 -3.50
CA PHE A 203 15.05 -12.46 -2.55
C PHE A 203 13.55 -12.20 -2.72
N ALA A 204 13.08 -12.03 -3.95
CA ALA A 204 11.65 -11.81 -4.26
C ALA A 204 10.77 -12.95 -3.78
N HIS A 205 11.18 -14.20 -3.99
CA HIS A 205 10.43 -15.36 -3.48
C HIS A 205 10.34 -15.39 -1.95
N SER A 206 11.40 -14.95 -1.26
CA SER A 206 11.39 -14.81 0.20
C SER A 206 10.39 -13.74 0.63
N VAL A 207 10.45 -12.54 0.04
CA VAL A 207 9.52 -11.44 0.35
C VAL A 207 8.08 -11.82 0.02
N ARG A 208 7.84 -12.48 -1.12
CA ARG A 208 6.53 -12.99 -1.53
C ARG A 208 5.95 -13.96 -0.50
N ALA A 209 6.75 -14.93 -0.05
CA ALA A 209 6.31 -15.90 0.96
C ALA A 209 5.89 -15.20 2.27
N LEU A 210 6.71 -14.25 2.74
CA LEU A 210 6.44 -13.50 3.95
C LEU A 210 5.19 -12.62 3.83
N ILE A 211 5.00 -11.92 2.71
CA ILE A 211 3.79 -11.11 2.49
C ILE A 211 2.53 -11.99 2.54
N LEU A 212 2.57 -13.15 1.86
CA LEU A 212 1.43 -14.07 1.84
C LEU A 212 1.17 -14.71 3.21
N GLU A 213 2.21 -14.98 3.99
CA GLU A 213 2.11 -15.50 5.35
C GLU A 213 1.40 -14.50 6.29
N HIS A 214 1.86 -13.25 6.32
CA HIS A 214 1.36 -12.23 7.25
C HIS A 214 0.02 -11.61 6.83
N PHE A 215 -0.16 -11.35 5.54
CA PHE A 215 -1.34 -10.63 5.04
C PHE A 215 -2.41 -11.54 4.46
N LYS A 216 -2.03 -12.72 3.95
CA LYS A 216 -2.93 -13.67 3.25
C LYS A 216 -3.73 -13.04 2.12
N ASP A 217 -3.11 -12.07 1.45
CA ASP A 217 -3.74 -11.27 0.42
C ASP A 217 -2.71 -10.90 -0.64
N LYS A 218 -2.95 -11.38 -1.87
CA LYS A 218 -2.06 -11.15 -3.01
C LYS A 218 -2.02 -9.67 -3.44
N GLN A 219 -2.97 -8.85 -3.01
CA GLN A 219 -2.98 -7.41 -3.28
C GLN A 219 -1.67 -6.74 -2.83
N TYR A 220 -1.13 -7.13 -1.67
CA TYR A 220 0.09 -6.54 -1.13
C TYR A 220 1.33 -6.85 -1.97
N LEU A 221 1.33 -7.94 -2.75
CA LEU A 221 2.39 -8.23 -3.72
C LEU A 221 2.37 -7.20 -4.84
N THR A 222 1.18 -6.95 -5.42
CA THR A 222 1.00 -5.97 -6.49
C THR A 222 1.32 -4.57 -6.00
N VAL A 223 0.87 -4.19 -4.79
CA VAL A 223 1.20 -2.87 -4.22
C VAL A 223 2.70 -2.68 -4.12
N LEU A 224 3.45 -3.64 -3.57
CA LEU A 224 4.91 -3.50 -3.49
C LEU A 224 5.57 -3.49 -4.89
N ALA A 225 5.11 -4.32 -5.82
CA ALA A 225 5.60 -4.36 -7.20
C ALA A 225 5.45 -2.99 -7.89
N GLU A 226 4.25 -2.40 -7.87
CA GLU A 226 3.95 -1.12 -8.49
C GLU A 226 4.74 0.04 -7.85
N GLN A 227 4.93 0.01 -6.52
CA GLN A 227 5.77 1.02 -5.85
C GLN A 227 7.25 0.88 -6.24
N LEU A 228 7.73 -0.33 -6.55
CA LEU A 228 9.09 -0.58 -6.99
C LEU A 228 9.32 -0.17 -8.45
N GLU A 229 8.31 -0.25 -9.32
CA GLU A 229 8.42 0.24 -10.70
C GLU A 229 8.72 1.74 -10.78
N ASP A 230 8.16 2.51 -9.84
CA ASP A 230 8.39 3.96 -9.74
C ASP A 230 9.80 4.32 -9.22
N VAL A 231 10.60 3.34 -8.81
CA VAL A 231 11.93 3.58 -8.25
C VAL A 231 12.93 3.82 -9.36
N PHE A 232 13.53 5.02 -9.36
CA PHE A 232 14.59 5.37 -10.30
C PHE A 232 15.87 4.54 -10.07
N ILE A 233 16.25 3.74 -11.07
CA ILE A 233 17.51 2.99 -11.12
C ILE A 233 18.28 3.39 -12.39
N PRO A 234 19.35 4.20 -12.27
CA PRO A 234 20.04 4.76 -13.44
C PRO A 234 20.87 3.73 -14.21
N ALA A 235 21.35 2.69 -13.52
CA ALA A 235 22.29 1.73 -14.08
C ALA A 235 21.54 0.47 -14.56
N GLU A 236 21.80 0.11 -15.82
CA GLU A 236 21.03 -0.91 -16.55
C GLU A 236 21.01 -2.27 -15.86
N THR A 237 22.17 -2.72 -15.37
CA THR A 237 22.29 -4.03 -14.72
C THR A 237 21.49 -4.10 -13.43
N GLN A 238 21.49 -3.04 -12.63
CA GLN A 238 20.67 -2.94 -11.42
C GLN A 238 19.18 -2.81 -11.76
N ARG A 239 18.83 -2.14 -12.87
CA ARG A 239 17.44 -2.05 -13.34
C ARG A 239 16.89 -3.43 -13.72
N ILE A 240 17.65 -4.20 -14.50
CA ILE A 240 17.28 -5.58 -14.86
C ILE A 240 17.14 -6.46 -13.60
N ALA A 241 17.97 -6.26 -12.58
CA ALA A 241 17.85 -6.98 -11.32
C ALA A 241 16.55 -6.62 -10.57
N LEU A 242 16.18 -5.33 -10.52
CA LEU A 242 14.92 -4.88 -9.93
C LEU A 242 13.70 -5.41 -10.71
N GLU A 243 13.72 -5.37 -12.05
CA GLU A 243 12.67 -5.94 -12.89
C GLU A 243 12.52 -7.46 -12.65
N SER A 244 13.64 -8.17 -12.50
CA SER A 244 13.65 -9.61 -12.16
C SER A 244 13.04 -9.87 -10.79
N PHE A 245 13.29 -8.99 -9.81
CA PHE A 245 12.64 -9.04 -8.49
C PHE A 245 11.14 -8.83 -8.60
N ILE A 246 10.69 -7.79 -9.31
CA ILE A 246 9.27 -7.43 -9.44
C ILE A 246 8.48 -8.59 -10.05
N ARG A 247 8.95 -9.16 -11.17
CA ARG A 247 8.29 -10.31 -11.82
C ARG A 247 8.24 -11.56 -10.95
N ALA A 248 9.28 -11.81 -10.16
CA ALA A 248 9.32 -12.95 -9.24
C ALA A 248 8.51 -12.72 -7.95
N LEU A 249 8.26 -11.46 -7.57
CA LEU A 249 7.44 -11.07 -6.44
C LEU A 249 5.95 -11.29 -6.74
N ASP A 250 5.48 -10.79 -7.88
CA ASP A 250 4.10 -10.97 -8.35
C ASP A 250 4.08 -11.51 -9.78
N GLU A 251 3.83 -12.81 -9.91
CA GLU A 251 3.75 -13.49 -11.21
C GLU A 251 2.64 -12.96 -12.12
N ARG A 252 1.69 -12.18 -11.58
CA ARG A 252 0.59 -11.55 -12.33
C ARG A 252 0.98 -10.19 -12.89
N HIS A 253 2.15 -9.67 -12.53
CA HIS A 253 2.56 -8.31 -12.86
C HIS A 253 2.59 -8.05 -14.37
N ASP A 254 3.20 -8.91 -15.17
CA ASP A 254 3.21 -8.72 -16.64
C ASP A 254 1.77 -8.71 -17.24
N ALA A 255 0.79 -9.34 -16.58
CA ALA A 255 -0.61 -9.35 -17.03
C ALA A 255 -1.37 -8.04 -16.71
N THR A 256 -0.80 -7.14 -15.90
CA THR A 256 -1.36 -5.79 -15.70
C THR A 256 -1.06 -4.88 -16.88
N HIS A 257 0.00 -5.15 -17.66
CA HIS A 257 0.33 -4.42 -18.88
C HIS A 257 -0.45 -4.98 -20.07
N VAL A 258 -1.46 -4.24 -20.51
CA VAL A 258 -2.36 -4.61 -21.61
C VAL A 258 -2.07 -3.78 -22.85
N HIS A 259 -2.39 -4.33 -24.03
CA HIS A 259 -2.19 -3.66 -25.31
C HIS A 259 -3.49 -3.65 -26.11
N LEU A 260 -4.22 -2.54 -26.08
CA LEU A 260 -5.54 -2.40 -26.72
C LEU A 260 -5.50 -1.58 -28.01
N THR A 261 -4.62 -1.96 -28.94
CA THR A 261 -4.26 -1.12 -30.10
C THR A 261 -5.08 -1.32 -31.37
N LYS A 262 -6.09 -2.22 -31.39
CA LYS A 262 -6.74 -2.65 -32.64
C LYS A 262 -8.16 -2.12 -32.89
N THR A 263 -8.77 -1.39 -31.96
CA THR A 263 -10.16 -0.93 -32.14
C THR A 263 -10.31 0.56 -31.85
N ARG A 264 -11.10 1.25 -32.69
CA ARG A 264 -11.38 2.68 -32.52
C ARG A 264 -12.14 2.97 -31.23
N TYR A 265 -13.19 2.20 -30.96
CA TYR A 265 -14.09 2.42 -29.83
C TYR A 265 -13.82 1.44 -28.71
N PHE A 266 -13.70 1.99 -27.50
CA PHE A 266 -13.33 1.29 -26.30
C PHE A 266 -14.36 1.57 -25.19
N ALA A 267 -14.96 0.53 -24.59
CA ALA A 267 -15.96 0.72 -23.54
C ALA A 267 -15.31 0.88 -22.16
N LEU A 268 -15.84 1.81 -21.35
CA LEU A 268 -15.45 2.05 -19.97
C LEU A 268 -16.65 1.79 -19.08
N LEU A 269 -16.62 0.69 -18.32
CA LEU A 269 -17.66 0.30 -17.38
C LEU A 269 -17.12 0.40 -15.95
N ALA A 270 -17.94 0.74 -14.98
CA ALA A 270 -17.56 0.75 -13.58
C ALA A 270 -18.79 0.51 -12.69
N ASP A 271 -18.55 0.09 -11.45
CA ASP A 271 -19.54 0.13 -10.37
C ASP A 271 -20.84 -0.59 -10.79
N ILE A 272 -20.70 -1.85 -11.23
CA ILE A 272 -21.81 -2.72 -11.65
C ILE A 272 -22.68 -3.09 -10.46
N HIS A 273 -22.07 -3.27 -9.29
CA HIS A 273 -22.77 -3.45 -8.01
C HIS A 273 -23.89 -4.48 -8.08
N ALA A 274 -23.57 -5.66 -8.60
CA ALA A 274 -24.48 -6.80 -8.68
C ALA A 274 -25.86 -6.47 -9.27
N ASN A 275 -25.93 -5.49 -10.20
CA ASN A 275 -27.14 -5.08 -10.88
C ASN A 275 -27.16 -5.69 -12.29
N PHE A 276 -27.54 -6.95 -12.37
CA PHE A 276 -27.48 -7.72 -13.61
C PHE A 276 -28.38 -7.16 -14.73
N PRO A 277 -29.62 -6.71 -14.49
CA PRO A 277 -30.45 -6.09 -15.52
C PRO A 277 -29.81 -4.83 -16.14
N ALA A 278 -29.12 -4.01 -15.34
CA ALA A 278 -28.38 -2.85 -15.83
C ALA A 278 -27.19 -3.28 -16.70
N LEU A 279 -26.39 -4.25 -16.21
CA LEU A 279 -25.25 -4.80 -16.95
C LEU A 279 -25.68 -5.38 -18.31
N GLN A 280 -26.71 -6.22 -18.34
CA GLN A 280 -27.23 -6.81 -19.56
C GLN A 280 -27.66 -5.76 -20.59
N THR A 281 -28.32 -4.70 -20.13
CA THR A 281 -28.75 -3.59 -20.98
C THR A 281 -27.56 -2.91 -21.65
N VAL A 282 -26.48 -2.66 -20.90
CA VAL A 282 -25.26 -2.04 -21.44
C VAL A 282 -24.51 -2.98 -22.38
N LEU A 283 -24.34 -4.25 -22.02
CA LEU A 283 -23.67 -5.22 -22.90
C LEU A 283 -24.43 -5.42 -24.22
N ALA A 284 -25.77 -5.45 -24.19
CA ALA A 284 -26.59 -5.50 -25.40
C ALA A 284 -26.40 -4.24 -26.26
N TYR A 285 -26.34 -3.05 -25.64
CA TYR A 285 -26.06 -1.80 -26.32
C TYR A 285 -24.71 -1.80 -27.03
N LEU A 286 -23.65 -2.28 -26.36
CA LEU A 286 -22.30 -2.38 -26.91
C LEU A 286 -22.24 -3.40 -28.07
N LYS A 287 -22.85 -4.57 -27.88
CA LYS A 287 -22.95 -5.62 -28.91
C LYS A 287 -23.61 -5.10 -30.20
N ASN A 288 -24.72 -4.37 -30.08
CA ASN A 288 -25.44 -3.80 -31.21
C ASN A 288 -24.62 -2.74 -31.99
N ARG A 289 -23.57 -2.19 -31.37
CA ARG A 289 -22.62 -1.24 -31.99
C ARG A 289 -21.29 -1.87 -32.37
N SER A 290 -21.17 -3.19 -32.28
CA SER A 290 -19.94 -3.93 -32.54
C SER A 290 -18.74 -3.49 -31.67
N ILE A 291 -19.00 -2.95 -30.47
CA ILE A 291 -17.96 -2.62 -29.50
C ILE A 291 -17.68 -3.88 -28.69
N LYS A 292 -16.49 -4.46 -28.88
CA LYS A 292 -16.09 -5.76 -28.33
C LYS A 292 -14.92 -5.69 -27.36
N GLN A 293 -14.37 -4.50 -27.15
CA GLN A 293 -13.24 -4.27 -26.25
C GLN A 293 -13.61 -3.18 -25.24
N GLY A 294 -13.10 -3.31 -24.03
CA GLY A 294 -13.40 -2.41 -22.94
C GLY A 294 -12.61 -2.75 -21.69
N VAL A 295 -12.70 -1.83 -20.72
CA VAL A 295 -12.24 -2.04 -19.35
C VAL A 295 -13.42 -1.91 -18.39
N VAL A 296 -13.44 -2.80 -17.40
CA VAL A 296 -14.31 -2.75 -16.23
C VAL A 296 -13.48 -2.28 -15.05
N LEU A 297 -13.83 -1.12 -14.51
CA LEU A 297 -13.10 -0.41 -13.46
C LEU A 297 -13.50 -0.88 -12.06
N GLY A 298 -13.87 -2.15 -11.90
CA GLY A 298 -14.18 -2.76 -10.60
C GLY A 298 -15.59 -2.52 -10.07
N ASP A 299 -15.80 -3.02 -8.86
CA ASP A 299 -17.07 -3.12 -8.15
C ASP A 299 -18.13 -3.85 -8.98
N ILE A 300 -17.79 -5.09 -9.34
CA ILE A 300 -18.69 -6.03 -10.02
C ILE A 300 -19.81 -6.44 -9.06
N VAL A 301 -19.46 -6.64 -7.80
CA VAL A 301 -20.36 -7.05 -6.71
C VAL A 301 -20.60 -5.90 -5.72
N GLY A 302 -21.56 -6.09 -4.82
CA GLY A 302 -21.93 -5.10 -3.80
C GLY A 302 -23.28 -4.45 -4.11
N TYR A 303 -24.00 -4.03 -3.07
CA TYR A 303 -25.33 -3.40 -3.11
C TYR A 303 -26.50 -4.13 -3.80
N GLY A 304 -26.34 -4.65 -5.02
CA GLY A 304 -27.38 -5.34 -5.78
C GLY A 304 -27.52 -6.83 -5.47
N PRO A 305 -28.59 -7.47 -5.96
CA PRO A 305 -28.96 -8.84 -5.60
C PRO A 305 -28.40 -9.92 -6.55
N HIS A 306 -27.64 -9.58 -7.59
CA HIS A 306 -27.19 -10.53 -8.63
C HIS A 306 -25.66 -10.70 -8.72
N PRO A 307 -24.93 -10.96 -7.62
CA PRO A 307 -23.46 -10.98 -7.65
C PRO A 307 -22.91 -12.11 -8.51
N SER A 308 -23.52 -13.31 -8.48
CA SER A 308 -23.06 -14.46 -9.26
C SER A 308 -23.24 -14.21 -10.76
N GLU A 309 -24.42 -13.73 -11.14
CA GLU A 309 -24.79 -13.47 -12.54
C GLU A 309 -23.92 -12.37 -13.14
N CYS A 310 -23.62 -11.31 -12.38
CA CYS A 310 -22.71 -10.26 -12.82
C CYS A 310 -21.28 -10.78 -13.02
N ILE A 311 -20.77 -11.62 -12.11
CA ILE A 311 -19.44 -12.24 -12.24
C ILE A 311 -19.37 -13.11 -13.49
N ASP A 312 -20.32 -14.03 -13.67
CA ASP A 312 -20.30 -14.95 -14.81
C ASP A 312 -20.43 -14.19 -16.13
N CYS A 313 -21.33 -13.20 -16.18
CA CYS A 313 -21.55 -12.41 -17.37
C CYS A 313 -20.33 -11.57 -17.78
N ILE A 314 -19.64 -10.94 -16.83
CA ILE A 314 -18.49 -10.08 -17.16
C ILE A 314 -17.25 -10.90 -17.51
N ARG A 315 -17.10 -12.11 -16.94
CA ARG A 315 -16.06 -13.08 -17.35
C ARG A 315 -16.19 -13.46 -18.81
N GLU A 316 -17.42 -13.63 -19.30
CA GLU A 316 -17.70 -13.99 -20.70
C GLU A 316 -17.59 -12.80 -21.67
N ALA A 317 -17.67 -11.56 -21.19
CA ALA A 317 -17.67 -10.37 -22.03
C ALA A 317 -16.33 -10.10 -22.74
N GLY A 318 -15.22 -10.66 -22.24
CA GLY A 318 -13.89 -10.51 -22.83
C GLY A 318 -13.27 -9.12 -22.65
N PHE A 319 -13.75 -8.35 -21.66
CA PHE A 319 -13.14 -7.07 -21.27
C PHE A 319 -11.97 -7.30 -20.31
N HIS A 320 -11.07 -6.31 -20.25
CA HIS A 320 -10.09 -6.26 -19.17
C HIS A 320 -10.76 -5.73 -17.90
N ILE A 321 -10.37 -6.24 -16.75
CA ILE A 321 -11.11 -6.01 -15.52
C ILE A 321 -10.11 -5.72 -14.42
N VAL A 322 -10.29 -4.59 -13.73
CA VAL A 322 -9.67 -4.36 -12.42
C VAL A 322 -10.68 -4.63 -11.32
N LYS A 323 -10.21 -4.99 -10.13
CA LYS A 323 -11.07 -5.10 -8.95
C LYS A 323 -11.34 -3.75 -8.32
N GLY A 324 -12.53 -3.60 -7.77
CA GLY A 324 -12.87 -2.53 -6.84
C GLY A 324 -12.78 -2.95 -5.38
N ASN A 325 -13.10 -2.02 -4.48
CA ASN A 325 -13.06 -2.30 -3.05
C ASN A 325 -14.13 -3.32 -2.64
N HIS A 326 -15.31 -3.34 -3.28
CA HIS A 326 -16.34 -4.34 -2.98
C HIS A 326 -15.93 -5.74 -3.44
N ASP A 327 -15.28 -5.85 -4.61
CA ASP A 327 -14.74 -7.12 -5.11
C ASP A 327 -13.67 -7.68 -4.16
N HIS A 328 -12.72 -6.83 -3.76
CA HIS A 328 -11.66 -7.18 -2.81
C HIS A 328 -12.22 -7.53 -1.42
N GLY A 329 -13.16 -6.73 -0.93
CA GLY A 329 -13.85 -6.94 0.33
C GLY A 329 -14.56 -8.29 0.33
N LEU A 330 -15.38 -8.58 -0.69
CA LEU A 330 -16.07 -9.86 -0.79
C LEU A 330 -15.10 -11.02 -0.87
N ALA A 331 -14.04 -10.92 -1.69
CA ALA A 331 -13.04 -11.97 -1.86
C ALA A 331 -12.32 -12.34 -0.55
N THR A 332 -11.89 -11.32 0.21
CA THR A 332 -11.06 -11.49 1.42
C THR A 332 -11.87 -11.61 2.71
N GLY A 333 -13.15 -11.23 2.70
CA GLY A 333 -13.97 -11.10 3.90
C GLY A 333 -13.72 -9.82 4.71
N ASN A 334 -12.86 -8.91 4.21
CA ASN A 334 -12.46 -7.69 4.91
C ASN A 334 -13.40 -6.50 4.64
N PHE A 335 -14.70 -6.66 4.90
CA PHE A 335 -15.70 -5.62 4.67
C PHE A 335 -16.40 -5.12 5.95
N LYS A 336 -15.92 -5.52 7.13
CA LYS A 336 -16.48 -5.09 8.43
C LYS A 336 -15.93 -3.76 8.95
N LYS A 337 -14.86 -3.26 8.34
CA LYS A 337 -14.22 -1.97 8.67
C LYS A 337 -13.98 -1.20 7.37
N GLY A 338 -14.21 0.11 7.38
CA GLY A 338 -14.01 0.98 6.21
C GLY A 338 -15.17 0.99 5.21
N PHE A 339 -16.19 0.15 5.40
CA PHE A 339 -17.40 0.14 4.58
C PHE A 339 -18.58 0.76 5.34
N SER A 340 -19.55 1.31 4.61
CA SER A 340 -20.82 1.73 5.19
C SER A 340 -21.62 0.52 5.65
N ASN A 341 -22.54 0.71 6.61
CA ASN A 341 -23.41 -0.38 7.11
C ASN A 341 -24.16 -1.07 5.96
N SER A 342 -24.67 -0.30 4.99
CA SER A 342 -25.38 -0.84 3.83
C SER A 342 -24.46 -1.66 2.91
N ALA A 343 -23.22 -1.20 2.69
CA ALA A 343 -22.24 -1.92 1.89
C ALA A 343 -21.79 -3.22 2.58
N SER A 344 -21.48 -3.16 3.87
CA SER A 344 -21.12 -4.34 4.67
C SER A 344 -22.23 -5.37 4.69
N TRP A 345 -23.49 -4.93 4.86
CA TRP A 345 -24.66 -5.82 4.82
C TRP A 345 -24.78 -6.54 3.47
N ALA A 346 -24.66 -5.81 2.36
CA ALA A 346 -24.79 -6.39 1.02
C ALA A 346 -23.65 -7.40 0.73
N LEU A 347 -22.42 -7.12 1.18
CA LEU A 347 -21.29 -8.03 1.02
C LEU A 347 -21.41 -9.27 1.93
N GLU A 348 -21.95 -9.11 3.14
CA GLU A 348 -22.26 -10.23 4.03
C GLU A 348 -23.35 -11.14 3.43
N TRP A 349 -24.40 -10.54 2.84
CA TRP A 349 -25.43 -11.26 2.11
C TRP A 349 -24.83 -12.01 0.89
N ALA A 350 -24.03 -11.32 0.06
CA ALA A 350 -23.43 -11.89 -1.14
C ALA A 350 -22.42 -13.02 -0.87
N THR A 351 -21.84 -13.07 0.34
CA THR A 351 -20.87 -14.11 0.75
C THR A 351 -21.41 -15.53 0.57
N HIS A 352 -22.73 -15.72 0.72
CA HIS A 352 -23.41 -17.01 0.61
C HIS A 352 -24.07 -17.24 -0.76
N ARG A 353 -23.86 -16.32 -1.72
CA ARG A 353 -24.49 -16.32 -3.05
C ARG A 353 -23.49 -16.44 -4.20
N ILE A 354 -22.19 -16.52 -3.88
CA ILE A 354 -21.14 -16.77 -4.86
C ILE A 354 -20.44 -18.11 -4.57
N THR A 355 -19.93 -18.75 -5.61
CA THR A 355 -19.14 -19.97 -5.49
C THR A 355 -17.72 -19.69 -5.00
N ALA A 356 -17.01 -20.73 -4.54
CA ALA A 356 -15.59 -20.62 -4.19
C ALA A 356 -14.73 -20.22 -5.41
N GLU A 357 -15.09 -20.67 -6.61
CA GLU A 357 -14.41 -20.31 -7.85
C GLU A 357 -14.58 -18.82 -8.16
N GLN A 358 -15.80 -18.30 -8.08
CA GLN A 358 -16.07 -16.88 -8.29
C GLN A 358 -15.36 -16.00 -7.26
N ARG A 359 -15.33 -16.44 -5.99
CA ARG A 359 -14.57 -15.76 -4.92
C ARG A 359 -13.08 -15.72 -5.21
N ALA A 360 -12.50 -16.85 -5.64
CA ALA A 360 -11.08 -16.92 -6.00
C ALA A 360 -10.78 -16.05 -7.23
N TRP A 361 -11.68 -16.03 -8.21
CA TRP A 361 -11.57 -15.18 -9.39
C TRP A 361 -11.55 -13.68 -9.03
N LEU A 362 -12.47 -13.21 -8.16
CA LEU A 362 -12.44 -11.83 -7.64
C LEU A 362 -11.12 -11.51 -6.91
N ALA A 363 -10.60 -12.47 -6.14
CA ALA A 363 -9.32 -12.32 -5.44
C ALA A 363 -8.13 -12.14 -6.41
N ASP A 364 -8.19 -12.80 -7.57
CA ASP A 364 -7.10 -12.84 -8.54
C ASP A 364 -7.13 -11.72 -9.59
N LEU A 365 -8.25 -10.98 -9.71
CA LEU A 365 -8.31 -9.77 -10.54
C LEU A 365 -7.13 -8.82 -10.21
N PRO A 366 -6.57 -8.10 -11.20
CA PRO A 366 -5.58 -7.07 -10.92
C PRO A 366 -6.25 -5.83 -10.30
N PRO A 367 -5.56 -5.04 -9.46
CA PRO A 367 -6.07 -3.77 -8.96
C PRO A 367 -5.81 -2.60 -9.92
N ILE A 368 -4.92 -2.79 -10.90
CA ILE A 368 -4.47 -1.77 -11.83
C ILE A 368 -4.15 -2.41 -13.18
N LEU A 369 -4.35 -1.66 -14.27
CA LEU A 369 -3.94 -2.01 -15.63
C LEU A 369 -3.20 -0.85 -16.27
N HIS A 370 -2.12 -1.16 -16.98
CA HIS A 370 -1.29 -0.22 -17.71
C HIS A 370 -1.40 -0.44 -19.22
N ASP A 371 -1.47 0.65 -19.95
CA ASP A 371 -1.28 0.72 -21.41
C ASP A 371 -0.30 1.88 -21.68
N GLU A 372 0.31 1.90 -22.87
CA GLU A 372 1.23 2.98 -23.26
C GLU A 372 0.63 4.39 -23.12
N LYS A 373 -0.70 4.52 -23.27
CA LYS A 373 -1.38 5.82 -23.26
C LYS A 373 -2.25 6.08 -22.04
N TRP A 374 -2.57 5.06 -21.25
CA TRP A 374 -3.51 5.21 -20.16
C TRP A 374 -3.28 4.21 -19.02
N LEU A 375 -3.79 4.57 -17.85
CA LEU A 375 -3.88 3.76 -16.64
C LEU A 375 -5.34 3.48 -16.32
N ALA A 376 -5.67 2.27 -15.87
CA ALA A 376 -7.01 1.98 -15.35
C ALA A 376 -6.94 1.36 -13.95
N LEU A 377 -7.75 1.90 -13.05
CA LEU A 377 -7.87 1.44 -11.66
C LEU A 377 -9.28 1.76 -11.15
N HIS A 378 -9.65 1.25 -9.98
CA HIS A 378 -10.99 1.54 -9.45
C HIS A 378 -11.05 2.89 -8.73
N GLY A 379 -10.09 3.17 -7.85
CA GLY A 379 -10.06 4.31 -6.93
C GLY A 379 -9.35 5.53 -7.51
N ALA A 380 -8.15 5.82 -6.99
CA ALA A 380 -7.37 7.00 -7.37
C ALA A 380 -5.90 6.65 -7.66
N PRO A 381 -5.22 7.30 -8.64
CA PRO A 381 -3.80 7.09 -8.91
C PRO A 381 -2.87 7.30 -7.71
N LEU A 382 -3.19 8.24 -6.82
CA LEU A 382 -2.40 8.53 -5.63
C LEU A 382 -2.57 7.44 -4.53
N ASP A 383 -3.64 6.66 -4.58
CA ASP A 383 -3.91 5.63 -3.58
C ASP A 383 -3.01 4.41 -3.82
N PRO A 384 -2.13 4.04 -2.86
CA PRO A 384 -1.27 2.87 -3.02
C PRO A 384 -2.04 1.55 -3.12
N THR A 385 -3.34 1.52 -2.76
CA THR A 385 -4.19 0.33 -2.96
C THR A 385 -4.95 0.31 -4.27
N PHE A 386 -4.97 1.44 -4.99
CA PHE A 386 -5.64 1.63 -6.29
C PHE A 386 -7.17 1.52 -6.29
N PHE A 387 -7.83 1.32 -5.13
CA PHE A 387 -9.29 1.11 -5.08
C PHE A 387 -10.02 1.71 -3.86
N ASN A 388 -9.34 2.31 -2.88
CA ASN A 388 -9.99 2.83 -1.67
C ASN A 388 -10.15 4.35 -1.63
N ALA A 389 -9.33 5.10 -2.36
CA ALA A 389 -9.47 6.55 -2.40
C ALA A 389 -10.36 7.02 -3.56
N TYR A 390 -11.02 8.15 -3.34
CA TYR A 390 -11.90 8.79 -4.31
C TYR A 390 -11.20 9.95 -5.01
N VAL A 391 -11.52 10.12 -6.30
CA VAL A 391 -11.16 11.31 -7.08
C VAL A 391 -12.37 12.26 -7.12
N TYR A 392 -12.36 13.29 -6.30
CA TYR A 392 -13.40 14.33 -6.23
C TYR A 392 -12.82 15.70 -6.56
N GLU A 393 -13.68 16.72 -6.62
CA GLU A 393 -13.30 18.13 -6.78
C GLU A 393 -12.20 18.58 -5.79
N MET A 394 -12.17 18.02 -4.57
CA MET A 394 -11.16 18.36 -3.56
C MET A 394 -9.85 17.57 -3.66
N THR A 395 -9.77 16.53 -4.50
CA THR A 395 -8.62 15.60 -4.53
C THR A 395 -8.08 15.34 -5.94
N TYR A 396 -8.73 15.83 -7.00
CA TYR A 396 -8.31 15.53 -8.36
C TYR A 396 -6.96 16.15 -8.72
N GLU A 397 -6.59 17.31 -8.16
CA GLU A 397 -5.33 18.00 -8.46
C GLU A 397 -4.12 17.13 -8.08
N ASP A 398 -4.11 16.58 -6.86
CA ASP A 398 -3.04 15.66 -6.40
C ASP A 398 -2.95 14.38 -7.26
N ASN A 399 -4.07 13.95 -7.84
CA ASN A 399 -4.11 12.80 -8.74
C ASN A 399 -3.59 13.17 -10.14
N LEU A 400 -3.88 14.37 -10.64
CA LEU A 400 -3.28 14.89 -11.88
C LEU A 400 -1.76 15.09 -11.71
N ASP A 401 -1.30 15.58 -10.55
CA ASP A 401 0.12 15.66 -10.21
C ASP A 401 0.80 14.28 -10.25
N THR A 402 0.08 13.24 -9.84
CA THR A 402 0.57 11.86 -9.88
C THR A 402 0.68 11.36 -11.32
N LEU A 403 -0.30 11.64 -12.18
CA LEU A 403 -0.23 11.32 -13.60
C LEU A 403 0.92 12.05 -14.30
N GLU A 404 1.10 13.34 -14.01
CA GLU A 404 2.17 14.15 -14.58
C GLU A 404 3.56 13.63 -14.17
N ARG A 405 3.77 13.37 -12.88
CA ARG A 405 5.03 12.80 -12.38
C ARG A 405 5.35 11.45 -13.01
N LYS A 406 4.33 10.63 -13.29
CA LYS A 406 4.49 9.32 -13.95
C LYS A 406 4.48 9.41 -15.48
N SER A 407 4.26 10.59 -16.06
CA SER A 407 4.10 10.79 -17.50
C SER A 407 2.99 9.93 -18.13
N ILE A 408 1.87 9.76 -17.43
CA ILE A 408 0.70 8.97 -17.87
C ILE A 408 -0.41 9.92 -18.32
N PRO A 409 -0.72 10.05 -19.63
CA PRO A 409 -1.66 11.07 -20.12
C PRO A 409 -3.11 10.90 -19.67
N LEU A 410 -3.55 9.68 -19.41
CA LEU A 410 -4.96 9.39 -19.17
C LEU A 410 -5.11 8.34 -18.07
N CYS A 411 -6.05 8.57 -17.15
CA CYS A 411 -6.45 7.56 -16.19
C CYS A 411 -7.96 7.37 -16.18
N PHE A 412 -8.38 6.13 -16.32
CA PHE A 412 -9.76 5.69 -16.15
C PHE A 412 -9.97 5.20 -14.72
N HIS A 413 -10.98 5.74 -14.05
CA HIS A 413 -11.30 5.39 -12.66
C HIS A 413 -12.80 5.23 -12.40
N GLY A 414 -13.17 4.55 -11.32
CA GLY A 414 -14.54 4.33 -10.88
C GLY A 414 -14.82 4.97 -9.53
N HIS A 415 -15.50 4.21 -8.65
CA HIS A 415 -15.65 4.41 -7.21
C HIS A 415 -16.54 5.59 -6.78
N THR A 416 -16.48 6.71 -7.49
CA THR A 416 -17.31 7.89 -7.18
C THR A 416 -18.77 7.72 -7.61
N HIS A 417 -19.01 6.82 -8.58
CA HIS A 417 -20.29 6.61 -9.25
C HIS A 417 -20.84 7.86 -9.97
N GLN A 418 -19.95 8.79 -10.34
CA GLN A 418 -20.31 10.05 -10.98
C GLN A 418 -19.56 10.21 -12.32
N PRO A 419 -20.27 10.37 -13.45
CA PRO A 419 -19.63 10.60 -14.73
C PRO A 419 -18.99 11.98 -14.75
N VAL A 420 -17.65 12.03 -14.83
CA VAL A 420 -16.89 13.28 -14.77
C VAL A 420 -15.52 13.11 -15.41
N THR A 421 -15.03 14.19 -16.03
CA THR A 421 -13.63 14.31 -16.46
C THR A 421 -12.97 15.47 -15.72
N TYR A 422 -11.84 15.22 -15.06
CA TYR A 422 -10.93 16.27 -14.60
C TYR A 422 -9.73 16.30 -15.55
N ALA A 423 -9.31 17.48 -16.00
CA ALA A 423 -8.19 17.55 -16.93
C ALA A 423 -7.29 18.75 -16.69
N ARG A 424 -6.00 18.55 -17.00
CA ARG A 424 -4.92 19.53 -16.93
C ARG A 424 -4.41 19.85 -18.33
N LYS A 425 -4.15 21.13 -18.56
CA LYS A 425 -3.44 21.64 -19.74
C LYS A 425 -2.32 22.56 -19.28
N ALA A 426 -1.13 22.38 -19.83
CA ALA A 426 0.04 23.19 -19.52
C ALA A 426 -0.27 24.68 -19.65
N GLY A 427 -0.05 25.41 -18.54
CA GLY A 427 -0.28 26.86 -18.47
C GLY A 427 -1.74 27.29 -18.26
N PHE A 428 -2.67 26.37 -18.02
CA PHE A 428 -4.07 26.65 -17.66
C PHE A 428 -4.40 26.08 -16.28
N VAL A 429 -5.45 26.62 -15.65
CA VAL A 429 -5.98 26.09 -14.39
C VAL A 429 -6.70 24.77 -14.67
N ASP A 430 -6.44 23.76 -13.84
CA ASP A 430 -7.15 22.49 -13.93
C ASP A 430 -8.66 22.70 -13.88
N SER A 431 -9.40 21.87 -14.60
CA SER A 431 -10.84 22.09 -14.78
C SER A 431 -11.62 20.79 -14.73
N LEU A 432 -12.83 20.89 -14.17
CA LEU A 432 -13.85 19.86 -14.23
C LEU A 432 -14.68 20.04 -15.51
N TYR A 433 -14.91 18.94 -16.23
CA TYR A 433 -15.72 18.91 -17.44
C TYR A 433 -16.91 17.94 -17.28
N LYS A 434 -18.12 18.45 -17.51
CA LYS A 434 -19.37 17.66 -17.59
C LYS A 434 -20.00 17.85 -18.97
N GLY A 435 -20.46 16.77 -19.58
CA GLY A 435 -21.12 16.79 -20.88
C GLY A 435 -21.30 15.39 -21.42
N GLN A 436 -22.10 15.23 -22.48
CA GLN A 436 -22.27 13.94 -23.15
C GLN A 436 -21.03 13.54 -23.98
N GLN A 437 -20.22 14.52 -24.38
CA GLN A 437 -19.00 14.29 -25.15
C GLN A 437 -17.92 15.27 -24.69
N ILE A 438 -16.74 14.76 -24.36
CA ILE A 438 -15.57 15.54 -23.97
C ILE A 438 -14.43 15.25 -24.95
N ASP A 439 -13.81 16.30 -25.50
CA ASP A 439 -12.62 16.21 -26.35
C ASP A 439 -11.38 16.32 -25.46
N LEU A 440 -10.56 15.27 -25.45
CA LEU A 440 -9.35 15.19 -24.63
C LEU A 440 -8.11 15.75 -25.33
N THR A 441 -8.16 15.99 -26.64
CA THR A 441 -7.04 16.50 -27.44
C THR A 441 -6.36 17.75 -26.85
N PRO A 442 -7.08 18.70 -26.23
CA PRO A 442 -6.46 19.90 -25.66
C PRO A 442 -5.68 19.69 -24.35
N PHE A 443 -5.78 18.52 -23.71
CA PHE A 443 -5.26 18.28 -22.37
C PHE A 443 -4.01 17.41 -22.39
N ASP A 444 -3.09 17.66 -21.47
CA ASP A 444 -1.89 16.84 -21.28
C ASP A 444 -2.18 15.65 -20.38
N TYR A 445 -3.02 15.84 -19.36
CA TYR A 445 -3.41 14.82 -18.39
C TYR A 445 -4.91 14.85 -18.12
N ALA A 446 -5.56 13.69 -18.02
CA ALA A 446 -6.98 13.60 -17.67
C ALA A 446 -7.32 12.39 -16.78
N LEU A 447 -8.26 12.61 -15.86
CA LEU A 447 -8.92 11.60 -15.03
C LEU A 447 -10.36 11.46 -15.53
N VAL A 448 -10.78 10.26 -15.89
CA VAL A 448 -12.09 10.00 -16.51
C VAL A 448 -12.83 8.93 -15.69
N CYS A 449 -13.97 9.32 -15.12
CA CYS A 449 -14.90 8.40 -14.49
C CYS A 449 -16.12 8.19 -15.37
N PRO A 450 -16.46 6.95 -15.80
CA PRO A 450 -17.59 6.70 -16.69
C PRO A 450 -18.96 6.80 -16.02
N GLY A 451 -19.01 7.01 -14.70
CA GLY A 451 -20.22 6.87 -13.89
C GLY A 451 -20.37 5.45 -13.37
N SER A 452 -21.60 5.06 -13.01
CA SER A 452 -21.89 3.73 -12.47
C SER A 452 -22.97 3.02 -13.28
N ILE A 453 -22.72 1.74 -13.57
CA ILE A 453 -23.70 0.86 -14.21
C ILE A 453 -24.86 0.56 -13.26
N GLY A 454 -24.56 0.20 -12.01
CA GLY A 454 -25.54 -0.36 -11.09
C GLY A 454 -26.09 0.58 -10.05
N GLN A 455 -25.36 1.65 -9.70
CA GLN A 455 -25.72 2.56 -8.60
C GLN A 455 -25.22 4.00 -8.83
N PRO A 456 -25.69 4.75 -9.84
CA PRO A 456 -25.34 6.16 -10.02
C PRO A 456 -25.57 7.02 -8.77
N ARG A 457 -24.67 7.98 -8.49
CA ARG A 457 -24.75 8.89 -7.32
C ARG A 457 -24.81 10.37 -7.70
N ASN A 458 -25.34 10.67 -8.88
CA ASN A 458 -25.51 12.03 -9.39
C ASN A 458 -26.99 12.45 -9.50
N GLY A 459 -27.91 11.71 -8.87
CA GLY A 459 -29.35 11.98 -8.90
C GLY A 459 -30.05 11.58 -10.21
N GLN A 460 -29.34 11.01 -11.18
CA GLN A 460 -29.93 10.45 -12.39
C GLN A 460 -30.13 8.94 -12.25
N VAL A 461 -31.28 8.46 -12.72
CA VAL A 461 -31.58 7.03 -12.83
C VAL A 461 -31.10 6.52 -14.20
N GLY A 462 -30.62 5.26 -14.23
CA GLY A 462 -30.19 4.55 -15.43
C GLY A 462 -28.75 4.03 -15.32
N ALA A 463 -28.34 3.18 -16.26
CA ALA A 463 -27.01 2.61 -16.30
C ALA A 463 -26.05 3.57 -17.01
N GLN A 464 -25.04 4.07 -16.28
CA GLN A 464 -24.06 5.03 -16.77
C GLN A 464 -22.74 4.36 -17.14
N PHE A 465 -22.20 4.74 -18.29
CA PHE A 465 -20.89 4.27 -18.78
C PHE A 465 -20.33 5.25 -19.81
N ALA A 466 -19.11 5.01 -20.27
CA ALA A 466 -18.52 5.79 -21.34
C ALA A 466 -17.96 4.93 -22.48
N ILE A 467 -17.84 5.52 -23.67
CA ILE A 467 -17.10 4.98 -24.80
C ILE A 467 -15.98 5.97 -25.12
N TYR A 468 -14.75 5.49 -25.11
CA TYR A 468 -13.58 6.23 -25.58
C TYR A 468 -13.36 5.96 -27.07
N ASP A 469 -13.38 7.01 -27.87
CA ASP A 469 -12.93 7.01 -29.26
C ASP A 469 -11.43 7.31 -29.28
N GLN A 470 -10.61 6.26 -29.44
CA GLN A 470 -9.15 6.34 -29.45
C GLN A 470 -8.60 7.11 -30.66
N GLU A 471 -9.36 7.18 -31.76
CA GLU A 471 -8.94 7.87 -32.98
C GLU A 471 -9.13 9.37 -32.85
N THR A 472 -10.26 9.79 -32.29
CA THR A 472 -10.60 11.21 -32.13
C THR A 472 -10.31 11.78 -30.74
N HIS A 473 -9.76 10.96 -29.83
CA HIS A 473 -9.48 11.30 -28.44
C HIS A 473 -10.70 11.88 -27.70
N LYS A 474 -11.87 11.25 -27.88
CA LYS A 474 -13.14 11.72 -27.29
C LYS A 474 -13.75 10.70 -26.34
N ILE A 475 -14.27 11.19 -25.22
CA ILE A 475 -15.09 10.41 -24.29
C ILE A 475 -16.56 10.71 -24.56
N HIS A 476 -17.34 9.67 -24.82
CA HIS A 476 -18.78 9.73 -25.01
C HIS A 476 -19.48 9.11 -23.80
N TYR A 477 -20.17 9.91 -23.01
CA TYR A 477 -20.93 9.47 -21.85
C TYR A 477 -22.34 9.03 -22.23
N HIS A 478 -22.75 7.90 -21.69
CA HIS A 478 -24.05 7.29 -21.93
C HIS A 478 -24.80 7.07 -20.62
N ASN A 479 -26.12 7.25 -20.67
CA ASN A 479 -27.04 6.85 -19.62
C ASN A 479 -28.22 6.10 -20.27
N LEU A 480 -28.40 4.82 -19.94
CA LEU A 480 -29.44 3.97 -20.51
C LEU A 480 -30.49 3.61 -19.46
N ALA A 481 -31.77 3.75 -19.83
CA ALA A 481 -32.84 3.14 -19.06
C ALA A 481 -32.69 1.60 -19.11
N TYR A 482 -32.88 0.95 -17.97
CA TYR A 482 -32.89 -0.51 -17.83
C TYR A 482 -34.12 -0.90 -16.98
N PRO A 483 -34.54 -2.18 -16.98
CA PRO A 483 -35.72 -2.61 -16.25
C PRO A 483 -35.45 -2.69 -14.73
N ILE A 484 -35.32 -1.53 -14.08
CA ILE A 484 -34.98 -1.36 -12.67
C ILE A 484 -35.94 -2.08 -11.72
N GLU A 485 -37.21 -2.18 -12.09
CA GLU A 485 -38.24 -2.87 -11.31
C GLU A 485 -37.91 -4.34 -11.05
N ILE A 486 -37.17 -5.00 -11.97
CA ILE A 486 -36.69 -6.37 -11.75
C ILE A 486 -35.70 -6.40 -10.58
N THR A 487 -34.70 -5.53 -10.60
CA THR A 487 -33.70 -5.42 -9.53
C THR A 487 -34.36 -5.11 -8.18
N LEU A 488 -35.31 -4.18 -8.16
CA LEU A 488 -36.03 -3.81 -6.93
C LEU A 488 -36.87 -4.95 -6.38
N GLN A 489 -37.60 -5.66 -7.24
CA GLN A 489 -38.41 -6.80 -6.82
C GLN A 489 -37.54 -7.92 -6.25
N ASP A 490 -36.40 -8.21 -6.86
CA ASP A 490 -35.46 -9.22 -6.37
C ASP A 490 -34.84 -8.82 -5.03
N MET A 491 -34.47 -7.54 -4.86
CA MET A 491 -34.02 -7.02 -3.57
C MET A 491 -35.08 -7.14 -2.48
N GLN A 492 -36.35 -6.87 -2.78
CA GLN A 492 -37.45 -7.07 -1.84
C GLN A 492 -37.63 -8.54 -1.46
N ASN A 493 -37.58 -9.44 -2.45
CA ASN A 493 -37.72 -10.88 -2.25
C ASN A 493 -36.61 -11.46 -1.38
N GLU A 494 -35.39 -10.93 -1.52
CA GLU A 494 -34.20 -11.34 -0.75
C GLU A 494 -34.05 -10.56 0.57
N GLY A 495 -35.00 -9.69 0.92
CA GLY A 495 -35.05 -9.01 2.21
C GLY A 495 -34.02 -7.89 2.39
N PHE A 496 -33.66 -7.19 1.32
CA PHE A 496 -32.72 -6.07 1.37
C PHE A 496 -33.28 -4.90 2.20
N PRO A 497 -32.44 -4.19 2.98
CA PRO A 497 -32.83 -2.99 3.69
C PRO A 497 -33.40 -1.92 2.76
N GLU A 498 -34.46 -1.23 3.20
CA GLU A 498 -35.12 -0.17 2.43
C GLU A 498 -34.15 0.94 1.98
N THR A 499 -33.09 1.19 2.74
CA THR A 499 -32.03 2.15 2.37
C THR A 499 -31.35 1.79 1.05
N LEU A 500 -31.09 0.51 0.77
CA LEU A 500 -30.50 0.06 -0.48
C LEU A 500 -31.45 0.21 -1.67
N LEU A 501 -32.75 -0.03 -1.45
CA LEU A 501 -33.78 0.17 -2.48
C LEU A 501 -33.90 1.66 -2.84
N LYS A 502 -33.86 2.55 -1.84
CA LYS A 502 -33.89 4.02 -2.06
C LYS A 502 -32.70 4.53 -2.86
N MET A 503 -31.51 4.00 -2.59
CA MET A 503 -30.29 4.36 -3.33
C MET A 503 -30.42 4.08 -4.84
N LEU A 504 -31.07 2.98 -5.24
CA LEU A 504 -31.32 2.66 -6.65
C LEU A 504 -32.29 3.63 -7.35
N HIS A 505 -33.21 4.24 -6.59
CA HIS A 505 -34.11 5.29 -7.11
C HIS A 505 -33.43 6.66 -7.25
N GLY A 506 -32.13 6.77 -6.93
CA GLY A 506 -31.44 8.06 -6.91
C GLY A 506 -31.87 8.95 -5.73
N ILE A 507 -32.56 8.38 -4.73
CA ILE A 507 -32.93 9.06 -3.49
C ILE A 507 -31.80 8.78 -2.50
N MET A 508 -30.84 9.71 -2.41
CA MET A 508 -29.75 9.64 -1.43
C MET A 508 -30.17 10.14 -0.05
#